data_AF-A0A7V2AK30-F1
#
_entry.id   AF-A0A7V2AK30-F1
#
_cell.length_a   1.000
_cell.length_b   1.000
_cell.length_c   1.000
_cell.angle_alpha   90.00
_cell.angle_beta   90.00
_cell.angle_gamma   90.00
#
_symmetry.space_group_name_H-M   'P 1'
#
loop_
_entity.id
_entity.type
_entity.pdbx_description
1 polymer ?
#
loop_
_entity_poly.entity_id
_entity_poly.type
_entity_poly.pdbx_seq_one_letter_code
_entity_poly.pdbx_strand_id
1 'polypeptide(L)'
;MNVTLSPDYRPTAKEEFMNPAMAEYFRQKLLNWRGELLSESDETLLLLQEGGIQEPDIGDRATIESDRALELRTRDRARKLISKIDEALERIDSG
;
A
#
# COMPACT_ATOMS: atom_id res chain seq x y z
N MET A 1 14.00 11.35 -18.19
CA MET A 1 14.93 12.30 -17.55
C MET A 1 15.01 11.92 -16.09
N ASN A 2 16.20 11.69 -15.51
CA ASN A 2 16.33 11.38 -14.09
C ASN A 2 16.31 12.69 -13.29
N VAL A 3 15.14 13.06 -12.77
CA VAL A 3 15.01 14.21 -11.87
C VAL A 3 15.48 13.75 -10.48
N THR A 4 16.58 14.32 -10.00
CA THR A 4 17.07 14.04 -8.64
C THR A 4 16.51 15.08 -7.70
N LEU A 5 15.70 14.66 -6.73
CA LEU A 5 15.10 15.54 -5.73
C LEU A 5 15.97 15.63 -4.47
N SER A 6 15.93 16.80 -3.82
CA SER A 6 16.47 16.95 -2.47
C SER A 6 15.62 16.12 -1.48
N PRO A 7 16.21 15.53 -0.42
CA PRO A 7 15.47 14.80 0.61
C PRO A 7 14.33 15.60 1.25
N ASP A 8 14.49 16.93 1.33
CA ASP A 8 13.54 17.84 1.96
C ASP A 8 12.56 18.49 0.95
N TYR A 9 12.61 18.09 -0.32
CA TYR A 9 11.73 18.67 -1.34
C TYR A 9 10.27 18.39 -1.02
N ARG A 10 9.46 19.45 -1.06
CA ARG A 10 8.00 19.38 -0.99
C ARG A 10 7.41 20.34 -2.02
N PRO A 11 6.42 19.89 -2.82
CA PRO A 11 5.72 20.76 -3.75
C PRO A 11 5.15 21.99 -3.04
N THR A 12 5.33 23.17 -3.63
CA THR A 12 4.76 24.42 -3.13
C THR A 12 3.85 25.06 -4.17
N ALA A 13 2.88 25.87 -3.74
CA ALA A 13 1.98 26.58 -4.65
C ALA A 13 2.67 27.70 -5.48
N LYS A 14 3.96 27.94 -5.26
CA LYS A 14 4.75 28.91 -6.04
C LYS A 14 5.29 28.32 -7.35
N GLU A 15 5.24 27.00 -7.47
CA GLU A 15 5.76 26.26 -8.62
C GLU A 15 4.62 25.96 -9.60
N GLU A 16 4.99 25.79 -10.88
CA GLU A 16 4.05 25.34 -11.90
C GLU A 16 3.50 23.95 -11.55
N PHE A 17 2.18 23.80 -11.69
CA PHE A 17 1.47 22.58 -11.35
C PHE A 17 2.00 21.40 -12.17
N MET A 18 2.29 20.28 -11.49
CA MET A 18 2.78 19.05 -12.12
C MET A 18 4.05 19.24 -12.97
N ASN A 19 4.93 20.16 -12.55
CA ASN A 19 6.27 20.24 -13.11
C ASN A 19 7.06 18.91 -12.89
N PRO A 20 8.18 18.69 -13.59
CA PRO A 20 8.95 17.45 -13.47
C PRO A 20 9.41 17.11 -12.04
N ALA A 21 9.64 18.11 -11.17
CA ALA A 21 10.01 17.88 -9.78
C ALA A 21 8.81 17.40 -8.93
N MET A 22 7.62 17.98 -9.13
CA MET A 22 6.39 17.53 -8.49
C MET A 22 6.00 16.13 -8.94
N ALA A 23 6.08 15.85 -10.25
CA ALA A 23 5.80 14.54 -10.81
C ALA A 23 6.69 13.46 -10.18
N GLU A 24 8.00 13.71 -10.09
CA GLU A 24 8.94 12.81 -9.42
C GLU A 24 8.64 12.65 -7.93
N TYR A 25 8.26 13.73 -7.23
CA TYR A 25 7.89 13.66 -5.81
C TYR A 25 6.68 12.76 -5.59
N PHE A 26 5.62 12.92 -6.39
CA PHE A 26 4.44 12.05 -6.29
C PHE A 26 4.76 10.62 -6.72
N ARG A 27 5.63 10.42 -7.72
CA ARG A 27 6.12 9.09 -8.14
C ARG A 27 6.79 8.35 -6.97
N GLN A 28 7.75 8.98 -6.30
CA GLN A 28 8.42 8.40 -5.14
C GLN A 28 7.45 8.11 -4.00
N LYS A 29 6.52 9.04 -3.72
CA LYS A 29 5.51 8.85 -2.68
C LYS A 29 4.59 7.65 -2.97
N LEU A 30 4.14 7.51 -4.21
CA LEU A 30 3.31 6.38 -4.65
C LEU A 30 4.05 5.04 -4.58
N LEU A 31 5.32 5.02 -5.02
CA LEU A 31 6.16 3.82 -4.93
C LEU A 31 6.39 3.38 -3.49
N ASN A 32 6.69 4.33 -2.58
CA ASN A 32 6.85 4.05 -1.16
C ASN A 32 5.57 3.49 -0.57
N TRP A 33 4.43 4.14 -0.82
CA TRP A 33 3.14 3.69 -0.32
C TRP A 33 2.76 2.29 -0.85
N ARG A 34 3.04 2.01 -2.12
CA ARG A 34 2.87 0.67 -2.69
C ARG A 34 3.75 -0.37 -1.99
N GLY A 35 5.01 -0.02 -1.69
CA GLY A 35 5.93 -0.87 -0.95
C GLY A 35 5.43 -1.18 0.47
N GLU A 36 4.94 -0.17 1.18
CA GLU A 36 4.35 -0.32 2.52
C GLU A 36 3.15 -1.28 2.50
N LEU A 37 2.23 -1.12 1.53
CA LEU A 37 1.06 -2.00 1.39
C LEU A 37 1.42 -3.45 1.08
N LEU A 38 2.49 -3.67 0.31
CA LEU A 38 2.99 -5.02 0.02
C LEU A 38 3.62 -5.65 1.26
N SER A 39 4.45 -4.90 1.99
CA SER A 39 5.08 -5.36 3.24
C SER A 39 4.02 -5.74 4.28
N GLU A 40 3.03 -4.87 4.49
CA GLU A 40 1.91 -5.14 5.41
C GLU A 40 1.15 -6.41 4.99
N SER A 41 0.86 -6.58 3.70
CA SER A 41 0.18 -7.78 3.20
C SER A 41 0.99 -9.06 3.40
N ASP A 42 2.32 -9.01 3.28
CA ASP A 42 3.21 -10.15 3.49
C ASP A 42 3.28 -10.52 4.98
N GLU A 43 3.40 -9.53 5.87
CA GLU A 43 3.38 -9.72 7.33
C GLU A 43 2.06 -10.37 7.80
N THR A 44 0.90 -9.89 7.32
CA THR A 44 -0.39 -10.49 7.65
C THR A 44 -0.50 -11.93 7.14
N LEU A 45 0.07 -12.24 5.97
CA LEU A 45 0.10 -13.59 5.41
C LEU A 45 0.89 -14.55 6.30
N LEU A 46 2.04 -14.11 6.81
CA LEU A 46 2.85 -14.88 7.75
C LEU A 46 2.09 -15.15 9.05
N LEU A 47 1.45 -14.13 9.64
CA LEU A 47 0.63 -14.28 10.84
C LEU A 47 -0.52 -15.28 10.65
N LEU A 48 -1.18 -15.27 9.48
CA LEU A 48 -2.25 -16.21 9.15
C LEU A 48 -1.75 -17.65 8.96
N GLN A 49 -0.52 -17.82 8.47
CA GLN A 49 0.11 -19.13 8.30
C GLN A 49 0.61 -19.70 9.64
N GLU A 50 1.17 -18.86 10.51
CA GLU A 50 1.67 -19.23 11.84
C GLU A 50 0.54 -19.53 12.83
N GLY A 51 -0.65 -18.92 12.67
CA GLY A 51 -1.86 -19.20 13.45
C GLY A 51 -2.53 -20.56 13.18
N GLY A 52 -1.77 -21.54 12.70
CA GLY A 52 -2.23 -22.89 12.37
C GLY A 52 -2.62 -23.72 13.61
N ILE A 53 -3.93 -23.89 13.78
CA ILE A 53 -4.64 -24.97 14.52
C ILE A 53 -4.13 -25.23 15.94
N GLN A 54 -4.46 -24.35 16.88
CA GLN A 54 -4.77 -24.80 18.24
C GLN A 54 -6.25 -24.54 18.50
N GLU A 55 -7.06 -25.59 18.38
CA GLU A 55 -8.48 -25.56 18.78
C GLU A 55 -8.62 -26.11 20.20
N PRO A 56 -8.88 -25.24 21.18
CA PRO A 56 -9.65 -25.60 22.35
C PRO A 56 -10.86 -24.66 22.44
N ASP A 57 -12.08 -25.18 22.23
CA ASP A 57 -13.41 -24.48 22.33
C ASP A 57 -13.98 -23.85 21.02
N ILE A 58 -15.29 -24.02 20.84
CA ILE A 58 -16.16 -23.46 19.79
C ILE A 58 -16.17 -21.92 19.81
N GLY A 59 -16.07 -21.29 20.98
CA GLY A 59 -16.00 -19.84 21.12
C GLY A 59 -14.74 -19.24 20.51
N ASP A 60 -13.60 -19.91 20.70
CA ASP A 60 -12.32 -19.50 20.12
C ASP A 60 -12.36 -19.64 18.59
N ARG A 61 -13.00 -20.69 18.09
CA ARG A 61 -13.21 -20.89 16.64
C ARG A 61 -14.02 -19.77 15.99
N ALA A 62 -15.14 -19.36 16.59
CA ALA A 62 -15.98 -18.29 16.05
C ALA A 62 -15.27 -16.93 16.00
N THR A 63 -14.43 -16.65 17.01
CA THR A 63 -13.60 -15.45 17.07
C THR A 63 -12.56 -15.45 15.95
N ILE A 64 -11.80 -16.54 15.81
CA ILE A 64 -10.77 -16.70 14.77
C ILE A 64 -11.36 -16.57 13.35
N GLU A 65 -12.52 -17.15 13.10
CA GLU A 65 -13.18 -17.06 11.79
C GLU A 65 -13.60 -15.62 11.47
N SER A 66 -14.10 -14.89 12.46
CA SER A 66 -14.50 -13.48 12.31
C SER A 66 -13.29 -12.59 12.02
N ASP A 67 -12.18 -12.80 12.72
CA ASP A 67 -10.94 -12.07 12.51
C ASP A 67 -10.35 -12.35 11.12
N ARG A 68 -10.33 -13.63 10.70
CA ARG A 68 -9.92 -14.01 9.34
C ARG A 68 -10.78 -13.36 8.26
N ALA A 69 -12.10 -13.30 8.46
CA ALA A 69 -13.01 -12.65 7.52
C ALA A 69 -12.75 -11.13 7.42
N LEU A 70 -12.41 -10.47 8.54
CA LEU A 70 -12.02 -9.06 8.55
C LEU A 70 -10.70 -8.85 7.80
N GLU A 71 -9.69 -9.68 8.05
CA GLU A 71 -8.39 -9.61 7.39
C GLU A 71 -8.50 -9.78 5.87
N LEU A 72 -9.28 -10.76 5.41
CA LEU A 72 -9.53 -10.97 3.98
C LEU A 72 -10.13 -9.72 3.30
N ARG A 73 -11.06 -9.02 3.97
CA ARG A 73 -11.65 -7.77 3.46
C ARG A 73 -10.65 -6.62 3.45
N THR A 74 -9.79 -6.51 4.45
CA THR A 74 -8.72 -5.51 4.49
C THR A 74 -7.73 -5.74 3.35
N ARG A 75 -7.30 -6.98 3.12
CA ARG A 75 -6.44 -7.34 2.00
C ARG A 75 -7.07 -7.06 0.63
N ASP A 76 -8.36 -7.34 0.46
CA ASP A 76 -9.09 -7.00 -0.77
C ASP A 76 -9.09 -5.49 -1.05
N ARG A 77 -9.19 -4.66 0.00
CA ARG A 77 -9.08 -3.21 -0.12
C ARG A 77 -7.65 -2.78 -0.45
N ALA A 78 -6.64 -3.34 0.20
CA ALA A 78 -5.23 -3.07 -0.08
C ALA A 78 -4.88 -3.40 -1.55
N ARG A 79 -5.33 -4.54 -2.08
CA ARG A 79 -5.13 -4.92 -3.48
C ARG A 79 -5.75 -3.92 -4.46
N LYS A 80 -6.97 -3.45 -4.18
CA LYS A 80 -7.63 -2.42 -5.01
C LYS A 80 -6.88 -1.09 -4.95
N LEU A 81 -6.35 -0.74 -3.78
CA LEU A 81 -5.55 0.47 -3.60
C LEU A 81 -4.23 0.38 -4.38
N ILE A 82 -3.53 -0.76 -4.33
CA ILE A 82 -2.32 -1.01 -5.14
C ILE A 82 -2.63 -0.82 -6.63
N SER A 83 -3.71 -1.42 -7.13
CA SER A 83 -4.13 -1.22 -8.53
C SER A 83 -4.38 0.26 -8.88
N LYS A 84 -4.91 1.06 -7.94
CA LYS A 84 -5.08 2.51 -8.14
C LYS A 84 -3.78 3.30 -8.09
N ILE A 85 -2.81 2.83 -7.30
CA ILE A 85 -1.46 3.40 -7.29
C ILE A 85 -0.76 3.11 -8.62
N ASP A 86 -0.86 1.88 -9.13
CA ASP A 86 -0.29 1.50 -10.43
C ASP A 86 -0.90 2.35 -11.56
N GLU A 87 -2.24 2.52 -11.59
CA GLU A 87 -2.92 3.44 -12.54
C GLU A 87 -2.41 4.89 -12.42
N ALA A 88 -2.12 5.37 -11.21
CA ALA A 88 -1.62 6.72 -10.99
C ALA A 88 -0.16 6.89 -11.45
N LEU A 89 0.67 5.86 -11.26
CA LEU A 89 2.04 5.82 -11.77
C LEU A 89 2.07 5.84 -13.30
N GLU A 90 1.20 5.06 -13.95
CA GLU A 90 1.05 5.09 -15.41
C GLU A 90 0.66 6.48 -15.93
N ARG A 91 -0.24 7.19 -15.24
CA ARG A 91 -0.61 8.58 -15.59
C ARG A 91 0.56 9.56 -15.45
N ILE A 92 1.43 9.36 -14.46
CA ILE A 92 2.63 10.19 -14.30
C ILE A 92 3.61 9.93 -15.46
N ASP A 93 3.75 8.67 -15.87
CA ASP A 93 4.65 8.28 -16.94
C ASP A 93 4.13 8.67 -18.34
N SER A 94 2.81 8.73 -18.54
CA SER A 94 2.20 9.15 -19.81
C SER A 94 2.22 10.66 -20.06
N GLY A 95 2.44 11.46 -19.01
CA GLY A 95 2.16 12.91 -19.02
C GLY A 95 0.67 13.21 -19.10
#